data_AF-A0A922ZH57-F1
#
_entry.id   AF-A0A922ZH57-F1
#
_cell.length_a   1.000
_cell.length_b   1.000
_cell.length_c   1.000
_cell.angle_alpha   90.00
_cell.angle_beta   90.00
_cell.angle_gamma   90.00
#
_symmetry.space_group_name_H-M   'P 1'
#
loop_
_entity.id
_entity.type
_entity.pdbx_description
1 polymer ?
#
loop_
_entity_poly.entity_id
_entity_poly.type
_entity_poly.pdbx_seq_one_letter_code
_entity_poly.pdbx_strand_id
1 'polypeptide(L)'
;MPSLSFRSFKYNLIDVDRLRQAHTALHNGAQGRKGLGHITRSGVVMLCASWEHYCENLLRESAKYLCSQLTGPLELPKEVQKEISKAVRESNHELKPLHLSGDGWKQVYQDHANALLNALHTPKSGKLNDHFKRLLGVEKLSTSWALGENILDNFVSVRGDIAHQGRHANYVTINDLNIYRDQVRQYAVETDNAICAYLKTATDKTYKPWNVTT
;
A
#
# COMPACT_ATOMS: atom_id res chain seq x y z
N MET A 1 -12.69 -8.55 11.98
CA MET A 1 -11.27 -8.83 11.64
C MET A 1 -10.71 -7.64 10.86
N PRO A 2 -9.39 -7.38 10.82
CA PRO A 2 -8.81 -6.32 9.97
C PRO A 2 -9.02 -6.63 8.47
N SER A 3 -8.63 -5.72 7.57
CA SER A 3 -8.70 -5.98 6.11
C SER A 3 -7.96 -7.25 5.72
N LEU A 4 -8.37 -7.88 4.61
CA LEU A 4 -7.65 -9.03 4.06
C LEU A 4 -6.21 -8.64 3.69
N SER A 5 -6.05 -7.42 3.18
CA SER A 5 -4.76 -6.82 2.82
C SER A 5 -3.83 -6.73 4.03
N PHE A 6 -4.31 -6.27 5.18
CA PHE A 6 -3.50 -6.18 6.40
C PHE A 6 -3.14 -7.56 6.96
N ARG A 7 -4.05 -8.54 6.84
CA ARG A 7 -3.73 -9.93 7.21
C ARG A 7 -2.58 -10.47 6.34
N SER A 8 -2.65 -10.26 5.03
CA SER A 8 -1.56 -10.64 4.12
C SER A 8 -0.26 -9.92 4.45
N PHE A 9 -0.32 -8.63 4.77
CA PHE A 9 0.84 -7.85 5.19
C PHE A 9 1.52 -8.46 6.44
N LYS A 10 0.74 -8.86 7.46
CA LYS A 10 1.30 -9.54 8.64
C LYS A 10 2.02 -10.84 8.29
N TYR A 11 1.52 -11.61 7.33
CA TYR A 11 2.21 -12.82 6.87
C TYR A 11 3.53 -12.47 6.15
N ASN A 12 3.53 -11.44 5.30
CA ASN A 12 4.74 -11.02 4.59
C ASN A 12 5.82 -10.48 5.54
N LEU A 13 5.43 -9.86 6.67
CA LEU A 13 6.37 -9.44 7.72
C LEU A 13 7.14 -10.61 8.37
N ILE A 14 6.62 -11.84 8.32
CA ILE A 14 7.31 -13.02 8.85
C ILE A 14 8.66 -13.22 8.16
N ASP A 15 8.75 -12.93 6.85
CA ASP A 15 10.02 -13.10 6.12
C ASP A 15 11.06 -12.05 6.54
N VAL A 16 10.61 -10.83 6.85
CA VAL A 16 11.48 -9.80 7.45
C VAL A 16 11.96 -10.25 8.83
N ASP A 17 11.06 -10.81 9.65
CA ASP A 17 11.39 -11.33 10.97
C ASP A 17 12.35 -12.52 10.91
N ARG A 18 12.22 -13.40 9.93
CA ARG A 18 13.18 -14.49 9.65
C ARG A 18 14.56 -13.96 9.26
N LEU A 19 14.64 -12.91 8.44
CA LEU A 19 15.91 -12.27 8.10
C LEU A 19 16.58 -11.64 9.33
N ARG A 20 15.79 -11.02 10.22
CA ARG A 20 16.29 -10.51 11.50
C ARG A 20 16.83 -11.64 12.39
N GLN A 21 16.11 -12.75 12.50
CA GLN A 21 16.57 -13.93 13.24
C GLN A 21 17.84 -14.53 12.66
N ALA A 22 17.93 -14.67 11.33
CA ALA A 22 19.11 -15.15 10.63
C ALA A 22 20.32 -14.23 10.86
N HIS A 23 20.13 -12.91 10.83
CA HIS A 23 21.18 -11.95 11.16
C HIS A 23 21.70 -12.17 12.59
N THR A 24 20.80 -12.30 13.57
CA THR A 24 21.17 -12.55 14.98
C THR A 24 21.93 -13.87 15.15
N ALA A 25 21.45 -14.93 14.52
CA ALA A 25 22.08 -16.25 14.55
C ALA A 25 23.49 -16.21 13.93
N LEU A 26 23.69 -15.54 12.80
CA LEU A 26 25.02 -15.44 12.16
C LEU A 26 25.97 -14.51 12.92
N HIS A 27 25.43 -13.49 13.60
CA HIS A 27 26.21 -12.61 14.45
C HIS A 27 26.85 -13.39 15.62
N ASN A 28 26.15 -14.38 16.19
CA ASN A 28 26.64 -15.26 17.26
C ASN A 28 27.22 -14.49 18.47
N GLY A 29 26.67 -13.31 18.81
CA GLY A 29 27.11 -12.51 19.96
C GLY A 29 28.55 -11.96 19.91
N ALA A 30 29.30 -12.19 18.82
CA ALA A 30 30.70 -11.77 18.73
C ALA A 30 30.84 -10.26 18.50
N GLN A 31 31.86 -9.65 19.10
CA GLN A 31 32.14 -8.23 18.96
C GLN A 31 32.70 -7.90 17.56
N GLY A 32 32.23 -6.81 16.93
CA GLY A 32 32.75 -6.32 15.64
C GLY A 32 31.82 -6.53 14.43
N ARG A 33 32.16 -5.92 13.29
CA ARG A 33 31.35 -5.99 12.05
C ARG A 33 31.60 -7.32 11.32
N LYS A 34 30.59 -8.20 11.25
CA LYS A 34 30.66 -9.48 10.50
C LYS A 34 30.31 -9.41 9.01
N GLY A 35 30.16 -8.22 8.43
CA GLY A 35 29.79 -8.09 7.01
C GLY A 35 28.38 -8.60 6.66
N LEU A 36 27.47 -8.65 7.64
CA LEU A 36 26.10 -9.16 7.48
C LEU A 36 25.12 -8.14 6.86
N GLY A 37 25.63 -7.05 6.28
CA GLY A 37 24.81 -6.00 5.68
C GLY A 37 23.96 -6.47 4.49
N HIS A 38 24.30 -7.60 3.87
CA HIS A 38 23.47 -8.21 2.84
C HIS A 38 22.11 -8.68 3.40
N ILE A 39 22.07 -9.19 4.64
CA ILE A 39 20.83 -9.65 5.28
C ILE A 39 19.93 -8.46 5.62
N THR A 40 20.50 -7.39 6.18
CA THR A 40 19.72 -6.20 6.55
C THR A 40 19.19 -5.48 5.30
N ARG A 41 19.99 -5.38 4.23
CA ARG A 41 19.53 -4.85 2.93
C ARG A 41 18.41 -5.71 2.33
N SER A 42 18.53 -7.04 2.36
CA SER A 42 17.44 -7.93 1.94
C SER A 42 16.18 -7.70 2.79
N GLY A 43 16.33 -7.48 4.09
CA GLY A 43 15.22 -7.16 4.99
C GLY A 43 14.50 -5.87 4.59
N VAL A 44 15.24 -4.82 4.23
CA VAL A 44 14.67 -3.55 3.75
C VAL A 44 13.90 -3.76 2.44
N VAL A 45 14.47 -4.51 1.49
CA VAL A 45 13.81 -4.79 0.20
C VAL A 45 12.51 -5.57 0.42
N MET A 46 12.54 -6.63 1.23
CA MET A 46 11.35 -7.44 1.55
C MET A 46 10.28 -6.64 2.30
N LEU A 47 10.69 -5.78 3.24
CA LEU A 47 9.77 -4.91 3.96
C LEU A 47 9.09 -3.90 3.02
N CYS A 48 9.85 -3.31 2.10
CA CYS A 48 9.31 -2.35 1.14
C CYS A 48 8.34 -3.03 0.16
N ALA A 49 8.67 -4.23 -0.32
CA ALA A 49 7.76 -5.03 -1.14
C ALA A 49 6.47 -5.39 -0.38
N SER A 50 6.58 -5.72 0.91
CA SER A 50 5.42 -6.00 1.77
C SER A 50 4.50 -4.78 1.90
N TRP A 51 5.08 -3.59 2.06
CA TRP A 51 4.34 -2.33 2.11
C TRP A 51 3.66 -1.98 0.78
N GLU A 52 4.39 -2.09 -0.35
CA GLU A 52 3.85 -1.86 -1.70
C GLU A 52 2.64 -2.76 -1.96
N HIS A 53 2.82 -4.07 -1.74
CA HIS A 53 1.77 -5.07 -1.95
C HIS A 53 0.56 -4.85 -1.03
N TYR A 54 0.78 -4.43 0.21
CA TYR A 54 -0.30 -4.07 1.13
C TYR A 54 -1.14 -2.92 0.59
N CYS A 55 -0.50 -1.82 0.18
CA CYS A 55 -1.21 -0.65 -0.34
C CYS A 55 -2.01 -0.97 -1.60
N GLU A 56 -1.42 -1.72 -2.54
CA GLU A 56 -2.11 -2.13 -3.76
C GLU A 56 -3.34 -2.98 -3.46
N ASN A 57 -3.20 -4.01 -2.61
CA ASN A 57 -4.31 -4.87 -2.27
C ASN A 57 -5.39 -4.13 -1.50
N LEU A 58 -5.01 -3.20 -0.61
CA LEU A 58 -5.99 -2.43 0.14
C LEU A 58 -6.83 -1.55 -0.81
N LEU A 59 -6.19 -0.94 -1.81
CA LEU A 59 -6.90 -0.17 -2.84
C LEU A 59 -7.86 -1.05 -3.66
N ARG A 60 -7.44 -2.26 -4.07
CA ARG A 60 -8.30 -3.23 -4.79
C ARG A 60 -9.46 -3.72 -3.93
N GLU A 61 -9.19 -4.08 -2.68
CA GLU A 61 -10.18 -4.51 -1.69
C GLU A 61 -11.21 -3.41 -1.44
N SER A 62 -10.75 -2.17 -1.30
CA SER A 62 -11.59 -0.99 -1.10
C SER A 62 -12.45 -0.65 -2.31
N ALA A 63 -11.87 -0.69 -3.52
CA ALA A 63 -12.61 -0.48 -4.76
C ALA A 63 -13.71 -1.54 -4.95
N LYS A 64 -13.38 -2.81 -4.68
CA LYS A 64 -14.35 -3.91 -4.70
C LYS A 64 -15.45 -3.71 -3.65
N TYR A 65 -15.10 -3.23 -2.46
CA TYR A 65 -16.09 -2.89 -1.42
C TYR A 65 -17.05 -1.81 -1.91
N LEU A 66 -16.57 -0.69 -2.48
CA LEU A 66 -17.42 0.36 -3.05
C LEU A 66 -18.38 -0.19 -4.12
N CYS A 67 -17.87 -1.00 -5.06
CA CYS A 67 -18.70 -1.68 -6.06
C CYS A 67 -19.80 -2.56 -5.46
N SER A 68 -19.56 -3.16 -4.29
CA SER A 68 -20.54 -4.02 -3.62
C SER A 68 -21.60 -3.24 -2.84
N GLN A 69 -21.30 -2.00 -2.43
CA GLN A 69 -22.16 -1.21 -1.54
C GLN A 69 -22.98 -0.15 -2.27
N LEU A 70 -22.48 0.36 -3.40
CA LEU A 70 -23.08 1.45 -4.15
C LEU A 70 -23.91 0.91 -5.32
N THR A 71 -25.02 1.60 -5.61
CA THR A 71 -25.97 1.16 -6.64
C THR A 71 -25.57 1.68 -8.02
N GLY A 72 -25.03 2.90 -8.09
CA GLY A 72 -24.62 3.52 -9.34
C GLY A 72 -23.27 4.25 -9.26
N PRO A 73 -22.64 4.52 -10.42
CA PRO A 73 -21.33 5.18 -10.48
C PRO A 73 -21.39 6.64 -10.02
N LEU A 74 -22.58 7.26 -10.00
CA LEU A 74 -22.77 8.63 -9.52
C LEU A 74 -22.71 8.76 -8.00
N GLU A 75 -22.79 7.65 -7.26
CA GLU A 75 -22.61 7.60 -5.81
C GLU A 75 -21.13 7.53 -5.41
N LEU A 76 -20.22 7.20 -6.35
CA LEU A 76 -18.79 7.19 -6.09
C LEU A 76 -18.30 8.60 -5.72
N PRO A 77 -17.21 8.72 -4.94
CA PRO A 77 -16.57 10.01 -4.70
C PRO A 77 -16.20 10.71 -6.01
N LYS A 78 -16.30 12.05 -6.03
CA LYS A 78 -16.23 12.83 -7.28
C LYS A 78 -14.93 12.61 -8.06
N GLU A 79 -13.80 12.46 -7.36
CA GLU A 79 -12.51 12.18 -7.99
C GLU A 79 -12.47 10.82 -8.67
N VAL A 80 -13.12 9.80 -8.08
CA VAL A 80 -13.23 8.46 -8.65
C VAL A 80 -14.11 8.46 -9.90
N GLN A 81 -15.22 9.22 -9.89
CA GLN A 81 -16.05 9.43 -11.08
C GLN A 81 -15.23 10.03 -12.24
N LYS A 82 -14.43 11.06 -11.95
CA LYS A 82 -13.55 11.69 -12.94
C LYS A 82 -12.50 10.72 -13.47
N GLU A 83 -11.89 9.94 -12.59
CA GLU A 83 -10.85 8.97 -12.95
C GLU A 83 -11.39 7.88 -13.88
N ILE A 84 -12.54 7.28 -13.56
CA ILE A 84 -13.19 6.26 -14.40
C ILE A 84 -13.60 6.87 -15.75
N SER A 85 -14.21 8.06 -15.73
CA SER A 85 -14.61 8.76 -16.94
C SER A 85 -13.41 9.07 -17.84
N LYS A 86 -12.29 9.50 -17.26
CA LYS A 86 -11.03 9.72 -17.97
C LYS A 86 -10.51 8.44 -18.60
N ALA A 87 -10.46 7.34 -17.84
CA ALA A 87 -9.99 6.04 -18.33
C ALA A 87 -10.80 5.52 -19.53
N VAL A 88 -12.12 5.73 -19.50
CA VAL A 88 -13.01 5.37 -20.61
C VAL A 88 -12.81 6.28 -21.82
N ARG A 89 -12.65 7.59 -21.59
CA ARG A 89 -12.43 8.57 -22.67
C ARG A 89 -11.08 8.39 -23.38
N GLU A 90 -10.05 7.98 -22.64
CA GLU A 90 -8.69 7.77 -23.16
C GLU A 90 -8.48 6.36 -23.74
N SER A 91 -9.50 5.50 -23.71
CA SER A 91 -9.45 4.17 -24.31
C SER A 91 -9.49 4.26 -25.84
N ASN A 92 -8.60 3.51 -26.51
CA ASN A 92 -8.59 3.37 -27.97
C ASN A 92 -9.81 2.61 -28.52
N HIS A 93 -10.56 1.91 -27.66
CA HIS A 93 -11.81 1.25 -28.05
C HIS A 93 -12.98 2.23 -28.03
N GLU A 94 -13.47 2.61 -29.21
CA GLU A 94 -14.57 3.57 -29.37
C GLU A 94 -15.87 3.18 -28.64
N LEU A 95 -16.09 1.87 -28.44
CA LEU A 95 -17.27 1.33 -27.75
C LEU A 95 -17.10 1.26 -26.22
N LYS A 96 -15.93 1.65 -25.67
CA LYS A 96 -15.68 1.61 -24.22
C LYS A 96 -16.72 2.37 -23.38
N PRO A 97 -17.29 3.52 -23.82
CA PRO A 97 -18.36 4.18 -23.07
C PRO A 97 -19.58 3.30 -22.82
N LEU A 98 -19.91 2.37 -23.73
CA LEU A 98 -21.03 1.45 -23.55
C LEU A 98 -20.81 0.48 -22.37
N HIS A 99 -19.55 0.22 -22.00
CA HIS A 99 -19.21 -0.66 -20.88
C HIS A 99 -19.54 -0.03 -19.51
N LEU A 100 -19.86 1.27 -19.45
CA LEU A 100 -20.34 1.91 -18.22
C LEU A 100 -21.83 1.64 -17.93
N SER A 101 -22.58 1.11 -18.89
CA SER A 101 -24.02 0.89 -18.74
C SER A 101 -24.36 -0.21 -17.73
N GLY A 102 -25.51 -0.07 -17.07
CA GLY A 102 -25.98 -1.02 -16.06
C GLY A 102 -24.96 -1.17 -14.92
N ASP A 103 -24.57 -2.40 -14.61
CA ASP A 103 -23.52 -2.72 -13.63
C ASP A 103 -22.09 -2.74 -14.23
N GLY A 104 -21.94 -2.50 -15.53
CA GLY A 104 -20.65 -2.59 -16.22
C GLY A 104 -19.59 -1.63 -15.68
N TRP A 105 -20.00 -0.49 -15.10
CA TRP A 105 -19.09 0.46 -14.44
C TRP A 105 -18.26 -0.19 -13.32
N LYS A 106 -18.79 -1.21 -12.63
CA LYS A 106 -18.07 -1.92 -11.56
C LYS A 106 -16.88 -2.68 -12.10
N GLN A 107 -17.02 -3.27 -13.29
CA GLN A 107 -15.92 -3.97 -13.96
C GLN A 107 -14.91 -2.96 -14.52
N VAL A 108 -15.38 -1.89 -15.18
CA VAL A 108 -14.52 -0.83 -15.71
C VAL A 108 -13.66 -0.21 -14.59
N TYR A 109 -14.27 0.08 -13.44
CA TYR A 109 -13.57 0.63 -12.29
C TYR A 109 -12.51 -0.33 -11.73
N GLN A 110 -12.87 -1.60 -11.52
CA GLN A 110 -11.91 -2.60 -11.00
C GLN A 110 -10.77 -2.87 -11.99
N ASP A 111 -11.05 -2.96 -13.29
CA ASP A 111 -10.02 -3.14 -14.32
C ASP A 111 -9.07 -1.94 -14.36
N HIS A 112 -9.61 -0.73 -14.28
CA HIS A 112 -8.81 0.50 -14.25
C HIS A 112 -7.94 0.57 -12.99
N ALA A 113 -8.54 0.32 -11.82
CA ALA A 113 -7.80 0.24 -10.56
C ALA A 113 -6.67 -0.79 -10.66
N ASN A 114 -6.94 -1.97 -11.23
CA ASN A 114 -5.94 -3.01 -11.40
C ASN A 114 -4.78 -2.59 -12.31
N ALA A 115 -5.08 -1.96 -13.45
CA ALA A 115 -4.09 -1.48 -14.40
C ALA A 115 -3.19 -0.39 -13.78
N LEU A 116 -3.82 0.56 -13.07
CA LEU A 116 -3.11 1.66 -12.40
C LEU A 116 -2.20 1.16 -11.29
N LEU A 117 -2.67 0.21 -10.48
CA LEU A 117 -1.91 -0.33 -9.35
C LEU A 117 -0.77 -1.25 -9.77
N ASN A 118 -0.91 -1.98 -10.87
CA ASN A 118 0.20 -2.79 -11.42
C ASN A 118 1.42 -1.93 -11.84
N ALA A 119 1.25 -0.61 -11.99
CA ALA A 119 2.32 0.33 -12.30
C ALA A 119 2.92 1.02 -11.05
N LEU A 120 2.47 0.67 -9.84
CA LEU A 120 2.96 1.26 -8.59
C LEU A 120 4.35 0.70 -8.22
N HIS A 121 5.41 1.19 -8.86
CA HIS A 121 6.78 0.71 -8.59
C HIS A 121 7.47 1.34 -7.37
N THR A 122 6.83 2.32 -6.73
CA THR A 122 7.45 3.10 -5.64
C THR A 122 6.39 3.56 -4.63
N PRO A 123 6.29 2.93 -3.45
CA PRO A 123 5.18 3.17 -2.52
C PRO A 123 5.49 4.35 -1.59
N LYS A 124 5.97 5.46 -2.17
CA LYS A 124 6.16 6.74 -1.46
C LYS A 124 4.83 7.44 -1.25
N SER A 125 4.76 8.25 -0.20
CA SER A 125 3.59 9.02 0.21
C SER A 125 2.91 9.76 -0.94
N GLY A 126 3.67 10.46 -1.79
CA GLY A 126 3.13 11.21 -2.92
C GLY A 126 2.38 10.34 -3.94
N LYS A 127 2.96 9.19 -4.33
CA LYS A 127 2.29 8.24 -5.24
C LYS A 127 1.07 7.59 -4.57
N LEU A 128 1.19 7.24 -3.29
CA LEU A 128 0.08 6.68 -2.53
C LEU A 128 -1.08 7.68 -2.43
N ASN A 129 -0.81 8.92 -2.02
CA ASN A 129 -1.83 9.98 -1.95
C ASN A 129 -2.54 10.16 -3.30
N ASP A 130 -1.80 10.19 -4.42
CA ASP A 130 -2.40 10.25 -5.76
C ASP A 130 -3.33 9.07 -6.03
N HIS A 131 -2.88 7.83 -5.78
CA HIS A 131 -3.66 6.64 -6.08
C HIS A 131 -4.89 6.50 -5.17
N PHE A 132 -4.75 6.80 -3.88
CA PHE A 132 -5.87 6.83 -2.93
C PHE A 132 -6.89 7.92 -3.26
N LYS A 133 -6.45 9.09 -3.72
CA LYS A 133 -7.36 10.14 -4.20
C LYS A 133 -8.11 9.72 -5.46
N ARG A 134 -7.38 9.25 -6.48
CA ARG A 134 -7.96 8.89 -7.79
C ARG A 134 -8.86 7.67 -7.71
N LEU A 135 -8.50 6.66 -6.91
CA LEU A 135 -9.25 5.42 -6.83
C LEU A 135 -10.30 5.42 -5.72
N LEU A 136 -10.10 6.09 -4.59
CA LEU A 136 -11.06 6.07 -3.48
C LEU A 136 -11.63 7.44 -3.12
N GLY A 137 -11.08 8.55 -3.60
CA GLY A 137 -11.50 9.90 -3.20
C GLY A 137 -10.91 10.38 -1.87
N VAL A 138 -9.85 9.73 -1.38
CA VAL A 138 -9.16 10.15 -0.15
C VAL A 138 -8.12 11.22 -0.50
N GLU A 139 -8.37 12.47 -0.10
CA GLU A 139 -7.58 13.64 -0.53
C GLU A 139 -6.07 13.53 -0.23
N LYS A 140 -5.71 13.15 1.00
CA LYS A 140 -4.31 12.96 1.41
C LYS A 140 -4.24 11.88 2.48
N LEU A 141 -4.00 10.63 2.08
CA LEU A 141 -3.86 9.51 3.01
C LEU A 141 -2.82 9.78 4.09
N SER A 142 -1.70 10.38 3.73
CA SER A 142 -0.58 10.56 4.64
C SER A 142 -0.86 11.44 5.86
N THR A 143 -1.97 12.20 5.88
CA THR A 143 -2.38 12.93 7.08
C THR A 143 -2.87 12.02 8.20
N SER A 144 -3.19 10.75 7.91
CA SER A 144 -3.54 9.77 8.95
C SER A 144 -2.33 9.22 9.68
N TRP A 145 -1.10 9.50 9.22
CA TRP A 145 0.09 8.87 9.75
C TRP A 145 0.75 9.69 10.87
N ALA A 146 0.85 9.12 12.07
CA ALA A 146 1.36 9.85 13.23
C ALA A 146 2.85 10.17 13.11
N LEU A 147 3.61 9.32 12.42
CA LEU A 147 5.05 9.50 12.15
C LEU A 147 5.32 10.51 11.03
N GLY A 148 4.29 10.97 10.32
CA GLY A 148 4.41 11.83 9.13
C GLY A 148 4.94 11.10 7.90
N GLU A 149 4.85 11.73 6.73
CA GLU A 149 5.15 11.10 5.44
C GLU A 149 6.65 10.96 5.13
N ASN A 150 7.45 11.89 5.66
CA ASN A 150 8.90 11.95 5.38
C ASN A 150 9.65 10.72 5.89
N ILE A 151 9.25 10.14 7.03
CA ILE A 151 9.91 8.95 7.59
C ILE A 151 9.71 7.74 6.65
N LEU A 152 8.49 7.53 6.15
CA LEU A 152 8.20 6.49 5.16
C LEU A 152 8.98 6.73 3.85
N ASP A 153 8.98 7.96 3.36
CA ASP A 153 9.65 8.29 2.09
C ASP A 153 11.17 8.13 2.17
N ASN A 154 11.76 8.43 3.33
CA ASN A 154 13.16 8.15 3.62
C ASN A 154 13.43 6.64 3.60
N PHE A 155 12.60 5.84 4.27
CA PHE A 155 12.71 4.38 4.23
C PHE A 155 12.62 3.83 2.79
N VAL A 156 11.65 4.27 1.99
CA VAL A 156 11.52 3.83 0.59
C VAL A 156 12.73 4.28 -0.24
N SER A 157 13.34 5.42 0.09
CA SER A 157 14.58 5.88 -0.56
C SER A 157 15.76 4.96 -0.25
N VAL A 158 15.88 4.46 0.99
CA VAL A 158 16.89 3.44 1.33
C VAL A 158 16.74 2.18 0.49
N ARG A 159 15.51 1.71 0.23
CA ARG A 159 15.27 0.61 -0.72
C ARG A 159 15.75 0.98 -2.13
N GLY A 160 15.44 2.18 -2.59
CA GLY A 160 15.87 2.68 -3.91
C GLY A 160 17.40 2.67 -4.06
N ASP A 161 18.11 3.14 -3.03
CA ASP A 161 19.57 3.15 -2.99
C ASP A 161 20.15 1.72 -3.05
N ILE A 162 19.55 0.78 -2.30
CA ILE A 162 19.93 -0.64 -2.35
C ILE A 162 19.74 -1.23 -3.75
N ALA A 163 18.63 -0.91 -4.42
CA ALA A 163 18.36 -1.41 -5.76
C ALA A 163 19.34 -0.86 -6.80
N HIS A 164 19.73 0.42 -6.70
CA HIS A 164 20.64 1.05 -7.66
C HIS A 164 22.12 0.75 -7.40
N GLN A 165 22.54 0.65 -6.14
CA GLN A 165 23.95 0.54 -5.76
C GLN A 165 24.35 -0.86 -5.25
N GLY A 166 23.38 -1.73 -4.98
CA GLY A 166 23.62 -3.10 -4.51
C GLY A 166 24.49 -3.16 -3.26
N ARG A 167 25.65 -3.82 -3.36
CA ARG A 167 26.62 -3.93 -2.25
C ARG A 167 27.24 -2.60 -1.83
N HIS A 168 27.21 -1.59 -2.70
CA HIS A 168 27.80 -0.27 -2.45
C HIS A 168 26.82 0.70 -1.79
N ALA A 169 25.55 0.33 -1.65
CA ALA A 169 24.58 1.11 -0.91
C ALA A 169 25.00 1.30 0.55
N ASN A 170 24.51 2.39 1.15
CA ASN A 170 24.74 2.71 2.55
C ASN A 170 24.45 1.52 3.46
N TYR A 171 25.30 1.35 4.49
CA TYR A 171 25.17 0.23 5.41
C TYR A 171 23.92 0.40 6.28
N VAL A 172 23.02 -0.58 6.19
CA VAL A 172 21.84 -0.68 7.05
C VAL A 172 22.19 -1.56 8.24
N THR A 173 22.10 -1.02 9.45
CA THR A 173 22.30 -1.80 10.67
C THR A 173 21.07 -2.67 10.97
N ILE A 174 21.22 -3.66 11.85
CA ILE A 174 20.07 -4.43 12.33
C ILE A 174 19.09 -3.57 13.11
N ASN A 175 19.57 -2.52 13.79
CA ASN A 175 18.73 -1.56 14.51
C ASN A 175 17.89 -0.74 13.53
N ASP A 176 18.48 -0.28 12.42
CA ASP A 176 17.75 0.44 11.37
C ASP A 176 16.62 -0.44 10.82
N LEU A 177 16.91 -1.71 10.52
CA LEU A 177 15.89 -2.65 10.04
C LEU A 177 14.76 -2.86 11.07
N ASN A 178 15.08 -2.96 12.36
CA ASN A 178 14.06 -3.06 13.42
C ASN A 178 13.17 -1.82 13.44
N ILE A 179 13.77 -0.63 13.41
CA ILE A 179 13.05 0.66 13.39
C ILE A 179 12.14 0.73 12.17
N TYR A 180 12.64 0.45 10.97
CA TYR A 180 11.84 0.48 9.75
C TYR A 180 10.67 -0.51 9.83
N ARG A 181 10.90 -1.73 10.31
CA ARG A 181 9.87 -2.77 10.42
C ARG A 181 8.73 -2.35 11.35
N ASP A 182 9.04 -1.73 12.48
CA ASP A 182 8.02 -1.26 13.41
C ASP A 182 7.29 -0.02 12.90
N GLN A 183 8.00 0.92 12.26
CA GLN A 183 7.41 2.09 11.61
C GLN A 183 6.46 1.69 10.47
N VAL A 184 6.89 0.83 9.55
CA VAL A 184 6.06 0.35 8.42
C VAL A 184 4.84 -0.42 8.91
N ARG A 185 4.97 -1.21 10.00
CA ARG A 185 3.80 -1.82 10.64
C ARG A 185 2.84 -0.75 11.15
N GLN A 186 3.32 0.29 11.81
CA GLN A 186 2.49 1.38 12.30
C GLN A 186 1.75 2.10 11.15
N TYR A 187 2.45 2.43 10.06
CA TYR A 187 1.82 2.99 8.86
C TYR A 187 0.71 2.10 8.31
N ALA A 188 0.91 0.78 8.28
CA ALA A 188 -0.10 -0.17 7.84
C ALA A 188 -1.33 -0.17 8.77
N VAL A 189 -1.14 -0.16 10.09
CA VAL A 189 -2.25 -0.09 11.06
C VAL A 189 -3.05 1.20 10.88
N GLU A 190 -2.38 2.35 10.81
CA GLU A 190 -2.99 3.67 10.68
C GLU A 190 -3.75 3.79 9.35
N THR A 191 -3.14 3.32 8.26
CA THR A 191 -3.77 3.27 6.93
C THR A 191 -5.02 2.40 6.94
N ASP A 192 -4.95 1.20 7.51
CA ASP A 192 -6.09 0.27 7.56
C ASP A 192 -7.29 0.87 8.29
N ASN A 193 -7.03 1.54 9.40
CA ASN A 193 -8.03 2.19 10.23
C ASN A 193 -8.62 3.44 9.56
N ALA A 194 -7.79 4.26 8.92
CA ALA A 194 -8.22 5.45 8.20
C ALA A 194 -9.13 5.08 7.02
N ILE A 195 -8.75 4.08 6.23
CA ILE A 195 -9.54 3.62 5.09
C ILE A 195 -10.84 2.96 5.54
N CYS A 196 -10.81 2.15 6.60
CA CYS A 196 -12.03 1.59 7.20
C CYS A 196 -13.04 2.69 7.58
N ALA A 197 -12.56 3.73 8.28
CA ALA A 197 -13.40 4.85 8.68
C ALA A 197 -13.94 5.62 7.47
N TYR A 198 -13.09 5.90 6.49
CA TYR A 198 -13.47 6.60 5.27
C TYR A 198 -14.54 5.84 4.48
N LEU A 199 -14.35 4.54 4.22
CA LEU A 199 -15.28 3.73 3.44
C LEU A 199 -16.66 3.61 4.10
N LYS A 200 -16.71 3.55 5.44
CA LYS A 200 -17.97 3.58 6.18
C LYS A 200 -18.75 4.87 5.86
N THR A 201 -18.08 6.02 5.93
CA THR A 201 -18.68 7.32 5.63
C THR A 201 -19.06 7.44 4.15
N ALA A 202 -18.18 7.02 3.24
CA ALA A 202 -18.38 7.14 1.80
C ALA A 202 -19.55 6.29 1.26
N THR A 203 -19.94 5.23 1.98
CA THR A 203 -21.04 4.33 1.60
C THR A 203 -22.32 4.55 2.42
N ASP A 204 -22.30 5.49 3.36
CA ASP A 204 -23.37 5.76 4.33
C ASP A 204 -23.91 4.48 5.01
N LYS A 205 -23.01 3.53 5.33
CA LYS A 205 -23.38 2.27 5.97
C LYS A 205 -23.18 2.32 7.47
N THR A 206 -24.07 1.65 8.20
CA THR A 206 -23.96 1.47 9.65
C THR A 206 -22.71 0.67 10.02
N TYR A 207 -22.41 -0.38 9.24
CA TYR A 207 -21.33 -1.33 9.49
C TYR A 207 -20.04 -0.93 8.77
N LYS A 208 -18.92 -1.16 9.45
CA LYS A 208 -17.58 -0.98 8.88
C LYS A 208 -17.27 -2.12 7.90
N PRO A 209 -16.42 -1.89 6.88
CA PRO A 209 -15.99 -2.95 5.97
C PRO A 209 -15.14 -4.02 6.70
N TRP A 210 -14.40 -3.61 7.73
CA TRP A 210 -13.63 -4.48 8.61
C TRP A 210 -13.49 -3.87 10.02
N ASN A 211 -12.93 -4.62 10.97
CA ASN A 211 -12.71 -4.14 12.35
C ASN A 211 -11.47 -3.27 12.43
N VAL A 212 -11.40 -2.44 13.48
CA VAL A 212 -10.21 -1.67 13.83
C VAL A 212 -9.02 -2.60 14.05
N THR A 213 -7.91 -2.20 13.46
CA THR A 213 -6.64 -2.90 13.43
C THR A 213 -5.74 -2.44 14.57
N THR A 214 -5.01 -3.38 15.18
CA THR A 214 -4.10 -3.20 16.31
C THR A 214 -2.71 -3.78 16.05
#